data_AF-A0A4T0IZP0-F1
#
_entry.id   AF-A0A4T0IZP0-F1
#
_cell.length_a   1.000
_cell.length_b   1.000
_cell.length_c   1.000
_cell.angle_alpha   90.00
_cell.angle_beta   90.00
_cell.angle_gamma   90.00
#
_symmetry.space_group_name_H-M   'P 1'
#
loop_
_entity.id
_entity.type
_entity.pdbx_description
1 polymer ?
#
loop_
_entity_poly.entity_id
_entity_poly.type
_entity_poly.pdbx_seq_one_letter_code
_entity_poly.pdbx_strand_id
1 'polypeptide(L)'
;MTTHKFNQVDVFTDEPYRGNALAVVSLTAGTTTDDGAMQRFANWTNLSETTFLAPSNKADYSVRIFTPACELPFAGHPTLGTAHVYLNALSPEQRRAIADRGGSLTQECAAGVLQLRWDARSDVISFQAPPLNRFADVQAELLDRVCRGVSISRDDIVDAKWIDNGPPWFALRLHNADIVLDAKLSDRGAIDGLYFGIFGEHTAGHSQATFEVRGFAYNMGEDPVTGSLNRLFLLLINHIIQPIMSQMQKELAAKWSKLSEDIDAQQDETDEAADGLGVLGGRNTTRTTPTQYTPLSGQGYFSEALQVETTPGCVFRVYYTPPQHDSPVFVFHQGAGYAGLSFACLAKELRRLSGGRVGTLAFDARAHGKTSIKEGDESDEYDLSLDTLTNDLTSILERVFTGSHKNKFILAGHSMGGSVCAHAVAPVSERIGEVIGLCILDAVEGTAIEALPAMAGILKGNPASFSSLSDAIVWHIHHKIIRNTESARLSVPSMVVEREGKWIWRTDLLKTEPFWLNWFKGLSNKFIAAKPSKLLVLAGADKLDTPLMIAQMQGKFQLNVIQNVGHCLQEDDPARIAQVLYAFYERNFGQSIDLSKIKKVGQV
;
A
#
# COMPACT_ATOMS: atom_id res chain seq x y z
N MET A 1 -0.65 -43.18 -41.05
CA MET A 1 -0.16 -42.37 -39.92
C MET A 1 -1.36 -42.00 -39.08
N THR A 2 -1.31 -42.23 -37.77
CA THR A 2 -2.36 -41.78 -36.83
C THR A 2 -2.15 -40.30 -36.55
N THR A 3 -3.20 -39.49 -36.64
CA THR A 3 -3.14 -38.04 -36.43
C THR A 3 -3.94 -37.65 -35.19
N HIS A 4 -3.35 -36.85 -34.31
CA HIS A 4 -4.01 -36.32 -33.12
C HIS A 4 -4.05 -34.80 -33.17
N LYS A 5 -5.11 -34.20 -32.61
CA LYS A 5 -5.17 -32.75 -32.44
C LYS A 5 -4.26 -32.38 -31.25
N PHE A 6 -3.35 -31.44 -31.49
CA PHE A 6 -2.39 -30.96 -30.51
C PHE A 6 -2.65 -29.48 -30.24
N ASN A 7 -2.78 -29.14 -28.97
CA ASN A 7 -2.92 -27.77 -28.48
C ASN A 7 -1.77 -27.50 -27.51
N GLN A 8 -1.01 -26.44 -27.75
CA GLN A 8 -0.07 -25.92 -26.76
C GLN A 8 -0.70 -24.66 -26.14
N VAL A 9 -0.81 -24.65 -24.80
CA VAL A 9 -1.47 -23.58 -24.06
C VAL A 9 -0.58 -23.08 -22.93
N ASP A 10 -0.68 -21.81 -22.58
CA ASP A 10 -0.05 -21.22 -21.40
C ASP A 10 -1.11 -21.12 -20.30
N VAL A 11 -0.88 -21.79 -19.17
CA VAL A 11 -1.80 -21.80 -18.04
C VAL A 11 -1.46 -20.66 -17.08
N PHE A 12 -2.48 -20.05 -16.45
CA PHE A 12 -2.39 -18.90 -15.54
C PHE A 12 -2.05 -17.56 -16.18
N THR A 13 -2.25 -17.42 -17.49
CA THR A 13 -2.05 -16.16 -18.20
C THR A 13 -3.07 -16.00 -19.32
N ASP A 14 -3.39 -14.76 -19.67
CA ASP A 14 -4.07 -14.38 -20.91
C ASP A 14 -3.08 -13.83 -21.96
N GLU A 15 -1.80 -13.68 -21.60
CA GLU A 15 -0.73 -13.26 -22.49
C GLU A 15 0.02 -14.48 -23.05
N PRO A 16 0.13 -14.62 -24.39
CA PRO A 16 0.90 -15.70 -24.98
C PRO A 16 2.33 -15.77 -24.44
N TYR A 17 2.79 -16.98 -24.14
CA TYR A 17 4.16 -17.29 -23.74
C TYR A 17 4.57 -16.77 -22.34
N ARG A 18 3.60 -16.43 -21.49
CA ARG A 18 3.85 -15.84 -20.15
C ARG A 18 3.21 -16.61 -18.99
N GLY A 19 2.97 -17.91 -19.18
CA GLY A 19 2.38 -18.78 -18.17
C GLY A 19 3.09 -20.12 -18.10
N ASN A 20 2.42 -21.11 -17.52
CA ASN A 20 2.94 -22.47 -17.48
C ASN A 20 2.53 -23.24 -18.73
N ALA A 21 3.50 -23.50 -19.60
CA ALA A 21 3.29 -24.14 -20.88
C ALA A 21 2.85 -25.60 -20.73
N LEU A 22 1.79 -25.98 -21.43
CA LEU A 22 1.19 -27.31 -21.40
C LEU A 22 0.88 -27.78 -22.81
N ALA A 23 1.28 -29.02 -23.12
CA ALA A 23 0.82 -29.73 -24.29
C ALA A 23 -0.45 -30.53 -23.97
N VAL A 24 -1.50 -30.36 -24.77
CA VAL A 24 -2.76 -31.12 -24.67
C VAL A 24 -3.00 -31.85 -25.99
N VAL A 25 -2.97 -33.17 -25.94
CA VAL A 25 -3.26 -34.05 -27.08
C VAL A 25 -4.68 -34.58 -26.95
N SER A 26 -5.55 -34.24 -27.90
CA SER A 26 -6.93 -34.75 -27.91
C SER A 26 -7.00 -36.10 -28.63
N LEU A 27 -7.39 -37.13 -27.89
CA LEU A 27 -7.63 -38.49 -28.37
C LEU A 27 -9.11 -38.62 -28.78
N THR A 28 -9.35 -39.17 -29.97
CA THR A 28 -10.71 -39.47 -30.44
C THR A 28 -11.13 -40.86 -29.99
N ALA A 29 -12.44 -41.09 -29.87
CA ALA A 29 -12.98 -42.41 -29.56
C ALA A 29 -12.44 -43.47 -30.54
N GLY A 30 -11.84 -44.54 -30.01
CA GLY A 30 -11.22 -45.61 -30.79
C GLY A 30 -9.75 -45.41 -31.17
N THR A 31 -9.15 -44.24 -30.86
CA THR A 31 -7.69 -44.06 -30.95
C THR A 31 -7.05 -44.38 -29.60
N THR A 32 -6.66 -45.65 -29.42
CA THR A 32 -5.79 -46.03 -28.29
C THR A 32 -4.36 -45.65 -28.61
N THR A 33 -3.73 -44.89 -27.72
CA THR A 33 -2.28 -44.68 -27.71
C THR A 33 -1.74 -45.52 -26.56
N ASP A 34 -0.74 -46.37 -26.80
CA ASP A 34 -0.10 -47.12 -25.73
C ASP A 34 0.68 -46.18 -24.80
N ASP A 35 0.85 -46.58 -23.54
CA ASP A 35 1.56 -45.81 -22.51
C ASP A 35 2.97 -45.41 -22.97
N GLY A 36 3.65 -46.28 -23.71
CA GLY A 36 4.96 -46.00 -24.27
C GLY A 36 4.91 -44.88 -25.32
N ALA A 37 3.89 -44.81 -26.16
CA ALA A 37 3.70 -43.73 -27.12
C ALA A 37 3.38 -42.40 -26.44
N MET A 38 2.53 -42.39 -25.42
CA MET A 38 2.23 -41.18 -24.64
C MET A 38 3.49 -40.67 -23.92
N GLN A 39 4.25 -41.57 -23.29
CA GLN A 39 5.51 -41.23 -22.63
C GLN A 39 6.56 -40.70 -23.62
N ARG A 40 6.70 -41.32 -24.81
CA ARG A 40 7.58 -40.82 -25.87
C ARG A 40 7.16 -39.45 -26.37
N PHE A 41 5.87 -39.19 -26.48
CA PHE A 41 5.36 -37.87 -26.90
C PHE A 41 5.64 -36.82 -25.83
N ALA A 42 5.38 -37.11 -24.56
CA ALA A 42 5.69 -36.21 -23.44
C ALA A 42 7.21 -35.93 -23.32
N ASN A 43 8.04 -36.94 -23.59
CA ASN A 43 9.49 -36.76 -23.68
C ASN A 43 9.89 -35.88 -24.87
N TRP A 44 9.24 -36.05 -26.02
CA TRP A 44 9.51 -35.28 -27.23
C TRP A 44 9.09 -33.81 -27.14
N THR A 45 7.96 -33.50 -26.50
CA THR A 45 7.53 -32.11 -26.26
C THR A 45 8.47 -31.38 -25.31
N ASN A 46 9.08 -32.11 -24.37
CA ASN A 46 10.02 -31.59 -23.37
C ASN A 46 9.45 -30.40 -22.57
N LEU A 47 8.13 -30.37 -22.40
CA LEU A 47 7.44 -29.49 -21.47
C LEU A 47 7.38 -30.17 -20.10
N SER A 48 7.13 -29.38 -19.04
CA SER A 48 6.99 -29.91 -17.68
C SER A 48 5.96 -31.05 -17.62
N GLU A 49 4.83 -30.87 -18.30
CA GLU A 49 3.79 -31.87 -18.44
C GLU A 49 3.14 -31.86 -19.83
N THR A 50 2.61 -33.01 -20.21
CA THR A 50 1.76 -33.23 -21.38
C THR A 50 0.52 -34.00 -20.96
N THR A 51 -0.66 -33.55 -21.36
CA THR A 51 -1.92 -34.23 -21.10
C THR A 51 -2.50 -34.90 -22.34
N PHE A 52 -3.17 -36.02 -22.10
CA PHE A 52 -3.92 -36.76 -23.11
C PHE A 52 -5.40 -36.71 -22.73
N LEU A 53 -6.13 -35.85 -23.42
CA LEU A 53 -7.57 -35.62 -23.25
C LEU A 53 -8.35 -36.68 -24.03
N ALA A 54 -9.23 -37.41 -23.36
CA ALA A 54 -10.06 -38.44 -23.99
C ALA A 54 -11.51 -38.38 -23.48
N PRO A 55 -12.47 -39.01 -24.19
CA PRO A 55 -13.82 -39.22 -23.65
C PRO A 55 -13.79 -40.00 -22.33
N SER A 56 -14.76 -39.76 -21.45
CA SER A 56 -14.98 -40.54 -20.23
C SER A 56 -16.40 -41.09 -20.19
N ASN A 57 -16.57 -42.25 -19.56
CA ASN A 57 -17.89 -42.83 -19.27
C ASN A 57 -18.39 -42.47 -17.85
N LYS A 58 -17.58 -41.75 -17.05
CA LYS A 58 -17.87 -41.42 -15.64
C LYS A 58 -17.85 -39.92 -15.35
N ALA A 59 -17.24 -39.14 -16.24
CA ALA A 59 -17.06 -37.70 -16.13
C ALA A 59 -17.28 -37.06 -17.51
N ASP A 60 -17.25 -35.73 -17.58
CA ASP A 60 -17.40 -35.01 -18.85
C ASP A 60 -16.24 -35.30 -19.82
N TYR A 61 -15.04 -35.57 -19.27
CA TYR A 61 -13.86 -36.06 -19.99
C TYR A 61 -12.89 -36.78 -19.05
N SER A 62 -11.94 -37.51 -19.63
CA SER A 62 -10.81 -38.11 -18.92
C SER A 62 -9.50 -37.48 -19.36
N VAL A 63 -8.50 -37.50 -18.48
CA VAL A 63 -7.16 -37.02 -18.74
C VAL A 63 -6.11 -37.96 -18.14
N ARG A 64 -5.04 -38.21 -18.89
CA ARG A 64 -3.78 -38.75 -18.38
C ARG A 64 -2.70 -37.70 -18.48
N ILE A 65 -1.82 -37.62 -17.48
CA ILE A 65 -0.84 -36.53 -17.33
C ILE A 65 0.55 -37.14 -17.27
N PHE A 66 1.44 -36.73 -18.15
CA PHE A 66 2.80 -37.25 -18.24
C PHE A 66 3.82 -36.13 -18.12
N THR A 67 4.85 -36.34 -17.31
CA THR A 67 6.12 -35.62 -17.43
C THR A 67 6.98 -36.28 -18.51
N PRO A 68 8.14 -35.70 -18.88
CA PRO A 68 9.09 -36.36 -19.77
C PRO A 68 9.61 -37.73 -19.29
N ALA A 69 9.44 -38.06 -18.00
CA ALA A 69 9.99 -39.25 -17.37
C ALA A 69 8.94 -40.28 -16.92
N CYS A 70 7.76 -39.83 -16.47
CA CYS A 70 6.72 -40.72 -15.94
C CYS A 70 5.31 -40.11 -16.00
N GLU A 71 4.29 -40.96 -15.83
CA GLU A 71 2.91 -40.54 -15.60
C GLU A 71 2.70 -40.03 -14.18
N LEU A 72 1.92 -38.95 -14.04
CA LEU A 72 1.47 -38.40 -12.77
C LEU A 72 -0.02 -38.74 -12.54
N PRO A 73 -0.40 -39.12 -11.31
CA PRO A 73 -1.80 -39.41 -11.00
C PRO A 73 -2.68 -38.15 -11.06
N PHE A 74 -2.09 -36.98 -10.79
CA PHE A 74 -2.73 -35.68 -10.79
C PHE A 74 -1.69 -34.55 -10.88
N ALA A 75 -2.05 -33.46 -11.56
CA ALA A 75 -1.34 -32.19 -11.51
C ALA A 75 -2.30 -31.02 -11.74
N GLY A 76 -2.04 -29.89 -11.06
CA GLY A 76 -2.95 -28.74 -11.00
C GLY A 76 -3.07 -27.96 -12.32
N HIS A 77 -1.97 -27.36 -12.79
CA HIS A 77 -2.01 -26.60 -14.05
C HIS A 77 -2.37 -27.48 -15.28
N PRO A 78 -1.95 -28.77 -15.36
CA PRO A 78 -2.38 -29.65 -16.44
C PRO A 78 -3.89 -29.90 -16.44
N THR A 79 -4.51 -29.98 -15.25
CA THR A 79 -5.97 -30.07 -15.10
C THR A 79 -6.67 -28.83 -15.64
N LEU A 80 -6.22 -27.63 -15.26
CA LEU A 80 -6.83 -26.37 -15.71
C LEU A 80 -6.66 -26.15 -17.23
N GLY A 81 -5.46 -26.37 -17.76
CA GLY A 81 -5.19 -26.21 -19.19
C GLY A 81 -5.96 -27.22 -20.04
N THR A 82 -6.08 -28.46 -19.59
CA THR A 82 -6.89 -29.49 -20.28
C THR A 82 -8.37 -29.14 -20.27
N ALA A 83 -8.90 -28.67 -19.14
CA ALA A 83 -10.28 -28.21 -19.04
C ALA A 83 -10.59 -27.08 -20.03
N HIS A 84 -9.67 -26.12 -20.17
CA HIS A 84 -9.80 -25.01 -21.12
C HIS A 84 -9.84 -25.51 -22.57
N VAL A 85 -8.94 -26.43 -22.94
CA VAL A 85 -8.93 -27.06 -24.28
C VAL A 85 -10.21 -27.85 -24.54
N TYR A 86 -10.69 -28.61 -23.55
CA TYR A 86 -11.96 -29.34 -23.64
C TYR A 86 -13.13 -28.39 -23.90
N LEU A 87 -13.29 -27.34 -23.09
CA LEU A 87 -14.38 -26.37 -23.25
C LEU A 87 -14.36 -25.68 -24.60
N ASN A 88 -13.17 -25.35 -25.13
CA ASN A 88 -13.01 -24.75 -26.46
C ASN A 88 -13.28 -25.71 -27.62
N ALA A 89 -13.25 -27.03 -27.38
CA ALA A 89 -13.61 -28.03 -28.38
C ALA A 89 -15.12 -28.30 -28.45
N LEU A 90 -15.90 -27.87 -27.45
CA LEU A 90 -17.35 -28.07 -27.38
C LEU A 90 -18.11 -27.13 -28.33
N SER A 91 -19.26 -27.61 -28.83
CA SER A 91 -20.20 -26.77 -29.57
C SER A 91 -20.81 -25.68 -28.66
N PRO A 92 -21.34 -24.57 -29.22
CA PRO A 92 -22.02 -23.54 -28.42
C PRO A 92 -23.17 -24.09 -27.56
N GLU A 93 -23.90 -25.08 -28.07
CA GLU A 93 -24.98 -25.76 -27.35
C GLU A 93 -24.46 -26.56 -26.15
N GLN A 94 -23.36 -27.28 -26.33
CA GLN A 94 -22.71 -28.04 -25.25
C GLN A 94 -22.13 -27.11 -24.18
N ARG A 95 -21.49 -26.00 -24.56
CA ARG A 95 -21.01 -25.00 -23.59
C ARG A 95 -22.17 -24.38 -22.81
N ARG A 96 -23.28 -24.09 -23.48
CA ARG A 96 -24.49 -23.57 -22.81
C ARG A 96 -25.06 -24.57 -21.81
N ALA A 97 -25.12 -25.85 -22.15
CA ALA A 97 -25.57 -26.89 -21.22
C ALA A 97 -24.72 -26.97 -19.95
N ILE A 98 -23.40 -26.76 -20.06
CA ILE A 98 -22.49 -26.69 -18.90
C ILE A 98 -22.77 -25.42 -18.07
N ALA A 99 -22.98 -24.28 -18.72
CA ALA A 99 -23.32 -23.03 -18.03
C ALA A 99 -24.66 -23.14 -17.28
N ASP A 100 -25.67 -23.77 -17.89
CA ASP A 100 -27.01 -23.92 -17.31
C ASP A 100 -27.00 -24.81 -16.05
N ARG A 101 -26.07 -25.77 -15.94
CA ARG A 101 -25.82 -26.54 -14.69
C ARG A 101 -24.86 -25.83 -13.72
N GLY A 102 -24.78 -24.51 -13.79
CA GLY A 102 -23.98 -23.67 -12.89
C GLY A 102 -22.47 -23.74 -13.12
N GLY A 103 -22.04 -24.17 -14.32
CA GLY A 103 -20.62 -24.27 -14.67
C GLY A 103 -19.90 -25.48 -14.08
N SER A 104 -20.63 -26.47 -13.54
CA SER A 104 -20.05 -27.70 -13.01
C SER A 104 -19.40 -28.51 -14.14
N LEU A 105 -18.16 -28.96 -13.95
CA LEU A 105 -17.38 -29.73 -14.92
C LEU A 105 -16.63 -30.85 -14.18
N THR A 106 -16.63 -32.07 -14.72
CA THR A 106 -16.01 -33.24 -14.11
C THR A 106 -14.88 -33.78 -14.99
N GLN A 107 -13.73 -34.05 -14.36
CA GLN A 107 -12.55 -34.61 -15.01
C GLN A 107 -12.18 -35.94 -14.36
N GLU A 108 -12.14 -37.03 -15.10
CA GLU A 108 -11.57 -38.30 -14.65
C GLU A 108 -10.04 -38.30 -14.86
N CYS A 109 -9.27 -38.63 -13.83
CA CYS A 109 -7.83 -38.86 -13.91
C CYS A 109 -7.44 -40.07 -13.03
N ALA A 110 -6.16 -40.43 -13.00
CA ALA A 110 -5.70 -41.55 -12.18
C ALA A 110 -5.89 -41.34 -10.67
N ALA A 111 -6.01 -40.10 -10.19
CA ALA A 111 -6.40 -39.78 -8.81
C ALA A 111 -7.93 -39.88 -8.54
N GLY A 112 -8.74 -40.12 -9.56
CA GLY A 112 -10.21 -40.21 -9.48
C GLY A 112 -10.95 -39.13 -10.27
N VAL A 113 -12.24 -38.97 -9.99
CA VAL A 113 -13.08 -37.94 -10.63
C VAL A 113 -12.98 -36.64 -9.85
N LEU A 114 -12.39 -35.64 -10.47
CA LEU A 114 -12.23 -34.29 -9.94
C LEU A 114 -13.42 -33.41 -10.35
N GLN A 115 -13.88 -32.62 -9.38
CA GLN A 115 -14.91 -31.60 -9.59
C GLN A 115 -14.23 -30.26 -9.88
N LEU A 116 -14.55 -29.70 -11.03
CA LEU A 116 -14.10 -28.40 -11.51
C LEU A 116 -15.32 -27.46 -11.62
N ARG A 117 -15.06 -26.17 -11.59
CA ARG A 117 -16.05 -25.13 -11.82
C ARG A 117 -15.53 -24.16 -12.87
N TRP A 118 -16.34 -23.94 -13.90
CA TRP A 118 -16.12 -22.96 -14.94
C TRP A 118 -17.11 -21.79 -14.78
N ASP A 119 -16.60 -20.58 -14.66
CA ASP A 119 -17.42 -19.37 -14.72
C ASP A 119 -17.52 -18.90 -16.18
N ALA A 120 -18.67 -19.13 -16.79
CA ALA A 120 -18.92 -18.79 -18.19
C ALA A 120 -18.84 -17.28 -18.49
N ARG A 121 -18.91 -16.39 -17.48
CA ARG A 121 -18.81 -14.94 -17.69
C ARG A 121 -17.36 -14.45 -17.75
N SER A 122 -16.52 -14.99 -16.88
CA SER A 122 -15.10 -14.61 -16.76
C SER A 122 -14.16 -15.57 -17.49
N ASP A 123 -14.68 -16.69 -17.98
CA ASP A 123 -13.93 -17.83 -18.55
C ASP A 123 -12.90 -18.45 -17.58
N VAL A 124 -13.11 -18.25 -16.28
CA VAL A 124 -12.21 -18.76 -15.23
C VAL A 124 -12.57 -20.20 -14.86
N ILE A 125 -11.57 -21.06 -14.78
CA ILE A 125 -11.69 -22.46 -14.34
C ILE A 125 -11.04 -22.61 -12.96
N SER A 126 -11.73 -23.28 -12.04
CA SER A 126 -11.27 -23.48 -10.67
C SER A 126 -11.58 -24.90 -10.17
N PHE A 127 -10.84 -25.36 -9.18
CA PHE A 127 -11.11 -26.62 -8.50
C PHE A 127 -10.66 -26.55 -7.03
N GLN A 128 -11.18 -27.46 -6.21
CA GLN A 128 -10.80 -27.52 -4.80
C GLN A 128 -9.44 -28.19 -4.66
N ALA A 129 -8.47 -27.45 -4.09
CA ALA A 129 -7.17 -28.01 -3.78
C ALA A 129 -7.25 -29.09 -2.67
N PRO A 130 -6.36 -30.10 -2.69
CA PRO A 130 -6.25 -31.09 -1.63
C PRO A 130 -6.01 -30.47 -0.24
N PRO A 131 -6.38 -31.16 0.85
CA PRO A 131 -6.08 -30.72 2.21
C PRO A 131 -4.57 -30.71 2.49
N LEU A 132 -4.16 -29.93 3.49
CA LEU A 132 -2.78 -29.89 3.98
C LEU A 132 -2.40 -31.19 4.68
N ASN A 133 -1.28 -31.80 4.28
CA ASN A 133 -0.67 -32.95 4.92
C ASN A 133 0.27 -32.55 6.07
N ARG A 134 0.99 -31.42 5.91
CA ARG A 134 1.98 -30.95 6.89
C ARG A 134 1.94 -29.44 7.01
N PHE A 135 1.92 -28.96 8.25
CA PHE A 135 2.12 -27.56 8.63
C PHE A 135 3.06 -27.50 9.84
N ALA A 136 4.31 -27.06 9.65
CA ALA A 136 5.34 -27.12 10.69
C ALA A 136 6.43 -26.06 10.47
N ASP A 137 7.21 -25.76 11.51
CA ASP A 137 8.38 -24.88 11.40
C ASP A 137 9.47 -25.48 10.52
N VAL A 138 10.12 -24.62 9.73
CA VAL A 138 11.27 -24.99 8.90
C VAL A 138 12.55 -24.91 9.73
N GLN A 139 13.38 -25.94 9.64
CA GLN A 139 14.66 -26.01 10.34
C GLN A 139 15.62 -24.91 9.90
N ALA A 140 16.40 -24.36 10.83
CA ALA A 140 17.30 -23.23 10.57
C ALA A 140 18.33 -23.54 9.48
N GLU A 141 18.85 -24.77 9.46
CA GLU A 141 19.83 -25.24 8.50
C GLU A 141 19.29 -25.23 7.06
N LEU A 142 17.99 -25.51 6.88
CA LEU A 142 17.34 -25.45 5.57
C LEU A 142 17.15 -24.00 5.11
N LEU A 143 16.85 -23.10 6.03
CA LEU A 143 16.68 -21.68 5.72
C LEU A 143 18.03 -21.07 5.31
N ASP A 144 19.12 -21.41 5.99
CA ASP A 144 20.47 -20.96 5.61
C ASP A 144 20.90 -21.49 4.23
N ARG A 145 20.49 -22.73 3.90
CA ARG A 145 20.69 -23.31 2.56
C ARG A 145 19.92 -22.52 1.50
N VAL A 146 18.66 -22.16 1.76
CA VAL A 146 17.86 -21.35 0.84
C VAL A 146 18.45 -19.95 0.67
N CYS A 147 18.83 -19.28 1.76
CA CYS A 147 19.47 -17.95 1.72
C CYS A 147 20.71 -17.94 0.81
N ARG A 148 21.59 -18.95 0.94
CA ARG A 148 22.74 -19.12 0.05
C ARG A 148 22.33 -19.45 -1.38
N GLY A 149 21.32 -20.28 -1.55
CA GLY A 149 20.84 -20.78 -2.84
C GLY A 149 20.24 -19.72 -3.75
N VAL A 150 19.46 -18.79 -3.19
CA VAL A 150 18.75 -17.74 -3.95
C VAL A 150 19.21 -16.31 -3.63
N SER A 151 20.37 -16.16 -2.99
CA SER A 151 20.99 -14.86 -2.68
C SER A 151 20.07 -13.90 -1.90
N ILE A 152 19.42 -14.40 -0.85
CA ILE A 152 18.61 -13.58 0.08
C ILE A 152 19.21 -13.62 1.48
N SER A 153 19.03 -12.54 2.27
CA SER A 153 19.50 -12.49 3.65
C SER A 153 18.57 -13.29 4.58
N ARG A 154 19.12 -13.76 5.71
CA ARG A 154 18.32 -14.37 6.77
C ARG A 154 17.33 -13.36 7.35
N ASP A 155 17.74 -12.10 7.44
CA ASP A 155 16.95 -10.98 7.97
C ASP A 155 15.79 -10.59 7.03
N ASP A 156 15.85 -11.02 5.76
CA ASP A 156 14.77 -10.77 4.81
C ASP A 156 13.55 -11.68 5.05
N ILE A 157 13.75 -12.79 5.77
CA ILE A 157 12.72 -13.79 6.05
C ILE A 157 11.93 -13.37 7.28
N VAL A 158 10.63 -13.15 7.08
CA VAL A 158 9.71 -12.79 8.16
C VAL A 158 9.09 -14.01 8.82
N ASP A 159 8.79 -15.05 8.03
CA ASP A 159 8.27 -16.31 8.54
C ASP A 159 8.57 -17.44 7.54
N ALA A 160 8.65 -18.69 8.02
CA ALA A 160 8.80 -19.85 7.16
C ALA A 160 8.08 -21.07 7.73
N LYS A 161 7.30 -21.76 6.88
CA LYS A 161 6.56 -22.98 7.25
C LYS A 161 6.67 -24.04 6.18
N TRP A 162 6.78 -25.30 6.61
CA TRP A 162 6.39 -26.44 5.80
C TRP A 162 4.90 -26.34 5.48
N ILE A 163 4.57 -26.49 4.21
CA ILE A 163 3.23 -26.34 3.67
C ILE A 163 3.03 -27.43 2.62
N ASP A 164 2.79 -28.65 3.07
CA ASP A 164 2.70 -29.82 2.19
C ASP A 164 1.24 -30.11 1.85
N ASN A 165 0.91 -30.23 0.56
CA ASN A 165 -0.36 -30.76 0.05
C ASN A 165 -0.16 -31.82 -1.06
N GLY A 166 1.02 -32.46 -1.08
CA GLY A 166 1.44 -33.44 -2.08
C GLY A 166 2.97 -33.49 -2.17
N PRO A 167 3.62 -32.55 -2.89
CA PRO A 167 5.06 -32.39 -2.83
C PRO A 167 5.49 -31.66 -1.53
N PRO A 168 6.69 -31.94 -1.00
CA PRO A 168 7.16 -31.43 0.29
C PRO A 168 7.62 -29.97 0.18
N TRP A 169 6.69 -29.06 -0.13
CA TRP A 169 6.97 -27.63 -0.20
C TRP A 169 7.17 -27.02 1.19
N PHE A 170 8.07 -26.05 1.28
CA PHE A 170 8.07 -25.07 2.36
C PHE A 170 8.07 -23.65 1.79
N ALA A 171 7.36 -22.75 2.47
CA ALA A 171 7.23 -21.35 2.11
C ALA A 171 8.10 -20.49 3.00
N LEU A 172 8.71 -19.46 2.42
CA LEU A 172 9.35 -18.36 3.13
C LEU A 172 8.63 -17.06 2.76
N ARG A 173 8.11 -16.36 3.77
CA ARG A 173 7.59 -15.01 3.63
C ARG A 173 8.75 -14.03 3.73
N LEU A 174 8.98 -13.26 2.67
CA LEU A 174 9.93 -12.16 2.67
C LEU A 174 9.20 -10.84 2.98
N HIS A 175 9.95 -9.80 3.33
CA HIS A 175 9.35 -8.51 3.72
C HIS A 175 8.49 -7.87 2.62
N ASN A 176 8.86 -8.04 1.35
CA ASN A 176 8.17 -7.46 0.21
C ASN A 176 8.50 -8.21 -1.10
N ALA A 177 7.75 -7.88 -2.16
CA ALA A 177 7.92 -8.43 -3.49
C ALA A 177 9.27 -8.08 -4.15
N ASP A 178 9.87 -6.92 -3.85
CA ASP A 178 11.14 -6.52 -4.47
C ASP A 178 12.25 -7.51 -4.13
N ILE A 179 12.31 -7.97 -2.87
CA ILE A 179 13.28 -8.99 -2.43
C ILE A 179 13.01 -10.32 -3.16
N VAL A 180 11.74 -10.66 -3.40
CA VAL A 180 11.37 -11.86 -4.17
C VAL A 180 11.86 -11.74 -5.61
N LEU A 181 11.65 -10.60 -6.26
CA LEU A 181 12.08 -10.33 -7.64
C LEU A 181 13.60 -10.30 -7.77
N ASP A 182 14.29 -9.74 -6.78
CA ASP A 182 15.76 -9.62 -6.75
C ASP A 182 16.47 -10.93 -6.39
N ALA A 183 15.75 -11.93 -5.88
CA ALA A 183 16.32 -13.24 -5.56
C ALA A 183 16.94 -13.88 -6.81
N LYS A 184 18.18 -14.36 -6.68
CA LYS A 184 18.95 -14.93 -7.80
C LYS A 184 19.43 -16.31 -7.43
N LEU A 185 19.10 -17.29 -8.27
CA LEU A 185 19.63 -18.64 -8.14
C LEU A 185 21.15 -18.63 -8.31
N SER A 186 21.88 -18.65 -7.20
CA SER A 186 23.33 -18.44 -7.13
C SER A 186 24.10 -19.69 -6.72
N ASP A 187 23.48 -20.58 -5.95
CA ASP A 187 24.07 -21.87 -5.57
C ASP A 187 23.03 -23.00 -5.70
N ARG A 188 23.10 -23.73 -6.82
CA ARG A 188 22.24 -24.89 -7.09
C ARG A 188 22.52 -26.07 -6.15
N GLY A 189 23.76 -26.21 -5.67
CA GLY A 189 24.12 -27.27 -4.73
C GLY A 189 23.54 -27.02 -3.34
N ALA A 190 23.47 -25.76 -2.91
CA ALA A 190 22.85 -25.40 -1.65
C ALA A 190 21.37 -25.80 -1.59
N ILE A 191 20.64 -25.72 -2.70
CA ILE A 191 19.22 -26.07 -2.78
C ILE A 191 18.95 -27.52 -3.23
N ASP A 192 19.98 -28.37 -3.20
CA ASP A 192 19.86 -29.77 -3.59
C ASP A 192 18.76 -30.52 -2.80
N GLY A 193 17.84 -31.16 -3.50
CA GLY A 193 16.71 -31.90 -2.93
C GLY A 193 15.64 -31.04 -2.27
N LEU A 194 15.64 -29.72 -2.45
CA LEU A 194 14.65 -28.82 -1.85
C LEU A 194 13.53 -28.45 -2.83
N TYR A 195 12.33 -28.29 -2.27
CA TYR A 195 11.15 -27.70 -2.90
C TYR A 195 10.70 -26.55 -2.02
N PHE A 196 10.90 -25.31 -2.46
CA PHE A 196 10.54 -24.15 -1.66
C PHE A 196 10.00 -23.00 -2.48
N GLY A 197 9.12 -22.24 -1.86
CA GLY A 197 8.57 -21.02 -2.43
C GLY A 197 8.98 -19.81 -1.59
N ILE A 198 9.33 -18.73 -2.26
CA ILE A 198 9.46 -17.42 -1.63
C ILE A 198 8.30 -16.55 -2.08
N PHE A 199 7.76 -15.74 -1.16
CA PHE A 199 6.71 -14.81 -1.50
C PHE A 199 6.81 -13.54 -0.66
N GLY A 200 6.30 -12.44 -1.21
CA GLY A 200 6.38 -11.12 -0.62
C GLY A 200 5.25 -10.25 -1.13
N GLU A 201 4.72 -9.40 -0.28
CA GLU A 201 3.63 -8.50 -0.66
C GLU A 201 4.16 -7.42 -1.60
N HIS A 202 3.46 -7.18 -2.70
CA HIS A 202 3.75 -6.03 -3.56
C HIS A 202 3.47 -4.75 -2.76
N THR A 203 4.35 -3.76 -2.88
CA THR A 203 4.04 -2.43 -2.34
C THR A 203 2.75 -1.90 -2.99
N ALA A 204 1.90 -1.21 -2.24
CA ALA A 204 0.59 -0.75 -2.72
C ALA A 204 0.72 0.03 -4.06
N GLY A 205 0.09 -0.49 -5.13
CA GLY A 205 0.16 0.08 -6.48
C GLY A 205 0.44 -0.92 -7.62
N HIS A 206 0.79 -2.17 -7.32
CA HIS A 206 0.85 -3.24 -8.34
C HIS A 206 -0.58 -3.66 -8.73
N SER A 207 -1.06 -3.20 -9.88
CA SER A 207 -2.48 -3.31 -10.27
C SER A 207 -2.93 -4.73 -10.65
N GLN A 208 -2.01 -5.68 -10.80
CA GLN A 208 -2.29 -7.02 -11.32
C GLN A 208 -2.20 -8.13 -10.26
N ALA A 209 -1.48 -7.94 -9.15
CA ALA A 209 -1.28 -8.98 -8.14
C ALA A 209 -0.94 -8.40 -6.75
N THR A 210 -1.47 -9.01 -5.68
CA THR A 210 -1.22 -8.62 -4.28
C THR A 210 0.13 -9.13 -3.75
N PHE A 211 0.54 -10.31 -4.18
CA PHE A 211 1.78 -10.95 -3.76
C PHE A 211 2.61 -11.34 -4.98
N GLU A 212 3.92 -11.18 -4.87
CA GLU A 212 4.87 -11.83 -5.75
C GLU A 212 5.24 -13.20 -5.19
N VAL A 213 5.34 -14.19 -6.07
CA VAL A 213 5.57 -15.58 -5.70
C VAL A 213 6.55 -16.20 -6.67
N ARG A 214 7.58 -16.87 -6.15
CA ARG A 214 8.52 -17.67 -6.95
C ARG A 214 8.71 -19.06 -6.35
N GLY A 215 8.60 -20.08 -7.18
CA GLY A 215 8.72 -21.49 -6.79
C GLY A 215 10.00 -22.12 -7.32
N PHE A 216 10.81 -22.68 -6.42
CA PHE A 216 12.08 -23.33 -6.76
C PHE A 216 12.04 -24.82 -6.46
N ALA A 217 12.47 -25.62 -7.44
CA ALA A 217 12.55 -27.07 -7.33
C ALA A 217 13.92 -27.55 -7.83
N TYR A 218 14.59 -28.36 -7.02
CA TYR A 218 15.98 -28.82 -7.25
C TYR A 218 16.32 -29.20 -8.71
N ASN A 219 15.47 -29.98 -9.38
CA ASN A 219 15.75 -30.49 -10.72
C ASN A 219 15.28 -29.56 -11.87
N MET A 220 14.43 -28.58 -11.58
CA MET A 220 13.84 -27.70 -12.59
C MET A 220 14.34 -26.26 -12.50
N GLY A 221 15.07 -25.92 -11.43
CA GLY A 221 15.42 -24.53 -11.14
C GLY A 221 14.20 -23.78 -10.62
N GLU A 222 13.61 -22.96 -11.47
CA GLU A 222 12.43 -22.15 -11.16
C GLU A 222 11.25 -22.58 -12.03
N ASP A 223 10.12 -22.85 -11.39
CA ASP A 223 8.84 -23.13 -12.06
C ASP A 223 8.14 -21.79 -12.33
N PRO A 224 7.76 -21.49 -13.59
CA PRO A 224 7.11 -20.23 -13.95
C PRO A 224 5.88 -19.90 -13.10
N VAL A 225 5.01 -20.88 -12.81
CA VAL A 225 3.80 -20.67 -11.98
C VAL A 225 3.35 -21.95 -11.24
N THR A 226 3.81 -22.15 -10.01
CA THR A 226 3.43 -23.34 -9.22
C THR A 226 2.07 -23.18 -8.53
N GLY A 227 1.01 -23.74 -9.12
CA GLY A 227 -0.36 -23.65 -8.58
C GLY A 227 -0.55 -24.27 -7.17
N SER A 228 0.13 -25.37 -6.85
CA SER A 228 0.08 -25.99 -5.52
C SER A 228 0.66 -25.07 -4.45
N LEU A 229 1.81 -24.46 -4.75
CA LEU A 229 2.50 -23.50 -3.89
C LEU A 229 1.66 -22.23 -3.68
N ASN A 230 1.07 -21.67 -4.74
CA ASN A 230 0.22 -20.48 -4.66
C ASN A 230 -0.96 -20.62 -3.68
N ARG A 231 -1.61 -21.80 -3.65
CA ARG A 231 -2.69 -22.07 -2.70
C ARG A 231 -2.20 -22.12 -1.25
N LEU A 232 -1.02 -22.66 -1.03
CA LEU A 232 -0.46 -22.87 0.30
C LEU A 232 -0.08 -21.56 0.99
N PHE A 233 0.31 -20.53 0.23
CA PHE A 233 0.50 -19.17 0.77
C PHE A 233 -0.80 -18.55 1.29
N LEU A 234 -1.92 -18.73 0.59
CA LEU A 234 -3.23 -18.26 1.08
C LEU A 234 -3.62 -18.94 2.41
N LEU A 235 -3.22 -20.19 2.62
CA LEU A 235 -3.43 -20.88 3.90
C LEU A 235 -2.51 -20.36 4.99
N LEU A 236 -1.24 -20.03 4.68
CA LEU A 236 -0.31 -19.39 5.61
C LEU A 236 -0.82 -18.01 6.08
N ILE A 237 -1.33 -17.20 5.16
CA ILE A 237 -1.97 -15.90 5.46
C ILE A 237 -3.19 -16.09 6.38
N ASN A 238 -4.06 -17.06 6.07
CA ASN A 238 -5.28 -17.31 6.83
C ASN A 238 -5.04 -17.96 8.21
N HIS A 239 -4.02 -18.81 8.38
CA HIS A 239 -3.73 -19.46 9.66
C HIS A 239 -2.95 -18.58 10.63
N ILE A 240 -2.18 -17.60 10.14
CA ILE A 240 -1.30 -16.79 11.00
C ILE A 240 -1.95 -15.45 11.36
N ILE A 241 -2.74 -14.85 10.46
CA ILE A 241 -3.25 -13.47 10.65
C ILE A 241 -4.66 -13.43 11.26
N GLN A 242 -5.58 -14.31 10.84
CA GLN A 242 -6.97 -14.29 11.28
C GLN A 242 -7.19 -14.67 12.76
N PRO A 243 -6.51 -15.70 13.33
CA PRO A 243 -6.74 -16.08 14.72
C PRO A 243 -6.30 -14.99 15.71
N ILE A 244 -5.16 -14.34 15.45
CA ILE A 244 -4.61 -13.26 16.29
C ILE A 244 -5.58 -12.07 16.33
N MET A 245 -6.15 -11.70 15.19
CA MET A 245 -7.14 -10.61 15.09
C MET A 245 -8.45 -10.97 15.81
N SER A 246 -8.92 -12.22 15.67
CA SER A 246 -10.16 -12.69 16.31
C SER A 246 -10.05 -12.81 17.84
N GLN A 247 -8.88 -13.20 18.34
CA GLN A 247 -8.62 -13.35 19.77
C GLN A 247 -8.46 -11.98 20.45
N MET A 248 -7.76 -11.04 19.80
CA MET A 248 -7.73 -9.64 20.23
C MET A 248 -9.14 -9.04 20.31
N GLN A 249 -9.99 -9.27 19.30
CA GLN A 249 -11.37 -8.76 19.30
C GLN A 249 -12.22 -9.36 20.44
N LYS A 250 -12.07 -10.64 20.75
CA LYS A 250 -12.78 -11.28 21.87
C LYS A 250 -12.30 -10.79 23.24
N GLU A 251 -11.00 -10.60 23.43
CA GLU A 251 -10.44 -10.06 24.68
C GLU A 251 -10.82 -8.60 24.90
N LEU A 252 -10.91 -7.81 23.82
CA LEU A 252 -11.46 -6.47 23.83
C LEU A 252 -12.94 -6.51 24.22
N ALA A 253 -13.77 -7.30 23.57
CA ALA A 253 -15.21 -7.38 23.86
C ALA A 253 -15.51 -7.78 25.32
N ALA A 254 -14.74 -8.72 25.89
CA ALA A 254 -14.88 -9.10 27.30
C ALA A 254 -14.47 -7.98 28.27
N LYS A 255 -13.44 -7.19 27.93
CA LYS A 255 -13.07 -5.98 28.70
C LYS A 255 -14.14 -4.89 28.62
N TRP A 256 -14.79 -4.73 27.48
CA TRP A 256 -15.87 -3.75 27.29
C TRP A 256 -17.15 -4.10 28.07
N SER A 257 -17.54 -5.39 28.12
CA SER A 257 -18.71 -5.82 28.91
C SER A 257 -18.51 -5.55 30.40
N LYS A 258 -17.30 -5.78 30.92
CA LYS A 258 -16.96 -5.55 32.32
C LYS A 258 -16.91 -4.05 32.67
N LEU A 259 -16.43 -3.23 31.73
CA LEU A 259 -16.40 -1.77 31.89
C LEU A 259 -17.80 -1.14 31.83
N SER A 260 -18.74 -1.75 31.09
CA SER A 260 -20.14 -1.32 31.02
C SER A 260 -20.90 -1.63 32.32
N GLU A 261 -20.70 -2.81 32.91
CA GLU A 261 -21.29 -3.16 34.21
C GLU A 261 -20.77 -2.25 35.34
N ASP A 262 -19.48 -1.87 35.29
CA ASP A 262 -18.88 -0.94 36.26
C ASP A 262 -19.36 0.52 36.10
N ILE A 263 -19.81 0.91 34.89
CA ILE A 263 -20.35 2.25 34.61
C ILE A 263 -21.82 2.35 35.04
N ASP A 264 -22.63 1.32 34.78
CA ASP A 264 -24.04 1.29 35.20
C ASP A 264 -24.17 1.24 36.73
N ALA A 265 -23.27 0.56 37.43
CA ALA A 265 -23.23 0.53 38.90
C ALA A 265 -22.84 1.88 39.55
N GLN A 266 -22.25 2.82 38.80
CA GLN A 266 -21.88 4.16 39.30
C GLN A 266 -22.94 5.24 39.02
N GLN A 267 -23.97 4.95 38.22
CA GLN A 267 -25.06 5.90 37.93
C GLN A 267 -26.24 5.85 38.92
N ASP A 268 -26.35 4.79 39.75
CA ASP A 268 -27.46 4.62 40.70
C ASP A 268 -27.20 5.22 42.11
N GLU A 269 -26.04 5.82 42.40
CA GLU A 269 -25.70 6.33 43.74
C GLU A 269 -25.65 7.87 43.89
N THR A 270 -26.10 8.66 42.91
CA THR A 270 -26.12 10.14 43.02
C THR A 270 -27.52 10.73 42.91
N ASP A 271 -28.39 10.39 43.87
CA ASP A 271 -29.56 11.20 44.23
C ASP A 271 -29.87 10.96 45.71
N GLU A 272 -29.12 11.59 46.62
CA GLU A 272 -29.64 12.05 47.92
C GLU A 272 -28.62 12.89 48.72
N ALA A 273 -29.14 13.97 49.30
CA ALA A 273 -28.65 14.74 50.44
C ALA A 273 -27.45 15.72 50.29
N ALA A 274 -27.82 17.00 50.41
CA ALA A 274 -27.00 18.10 50.88
C ALA A 274 -26.65 18.00 52.37
N ASP A 275 -25.65 18.82 52.75
CA ASP A 275 -25.22 19.29 54.09
C ASP A 275 -23.97 18.65 54.73
N GLY A 276 -23.06 19.53 55.17
CA GLY A 276 -22.14 19.27 56.29
C GLY A 276 -20.66 19.56 56.06
N LEU A 277 -20.18 20.63 56.71
CA LEU A 277 -18.77 20.98 56.91
C LEU A 277 -17.90 19.83 57.44
N GLY A 278 -16.64 19.73 56.97
CA GLY A 278 -15.60 18.94 57.62
C GLY A 278 -14.27 18.88 56.85
N VAL A 279 -13.27 19.62 57.31
CA VAL A 279 -11.86 19.47 56.91
C VAL A 279 -11.37 18.08 57.31
N LEU A 280 -10.74 17.32 56.39
CA LEU A 280 -9.58 16.43 56.64
C LEU A 280 -9.16 15.62 55.39
N GLY A 281 -7.85 15.60 55.13
CA GLY A 281 -7.13 14.40 54.67
C GLY A 281 -7.12 14.10 53.17
N GLY A 282 -6.05 14.51 52.49
CA GLY A 282 -5.85 14.28 51.06
C GLY A 282 -5.75 12.82 50.62
N ARG A 283 -6.11 12.61 49.33
CA ARG A 283 -5.55 11.59 48.45
C ARG A 283 -5.63 12.11 47.02
N ASN A 284 -4.52 12.71 46.55
CA ASN A 284 -4.29 12.93 45.12
C ASN A 284 -4.18 11.56 44.45
N THR A 285 -5.23 11.15 43.74
CA THR A 285 -5.14 10.05 42.78
C THR A 285 -4.56 10.59 41.47
N THR A 286 -3.23 10.72 41.43
CA THR A 286 -2.52 10.93 40.15
C THR A 286 -2.77 9.71 39.27
N ARG A 287 -3.68 9.85 38.30
CA ARG A 287 -3.86 8.90 37.20
C ARG A 287 -2.57 8.93 36.38
N THR A 288 -1.65 8.00 36.64
CA THR A 288 -0.37 7.91 35.93
C THR A 288 -0.64 7.61 34.47
N THR A 289 -0.45 8.60 33.61
CA THR A 289 -0.55 8.43 32.16
C THR A 289 0.50 7.40 31.71
N PRO A 290 0.13 6.39 30.91
CA PRO A 290 1.10 5.45 30.35
C PRO A 290 2.20 6.20 29.59
N THR A 291 3.47 5.91 29.90
CA THR A 291 4.67 6.54 29.29
C THR A 291 4.70 6.45 27.75
N GLN A 292 3.90 5.57 27.17
CA GLN A 292 3.79 5.38 25.71
C GLN A 292 3.14 6.56 24.96
N TYR A 293 2.43 7.48 25.65
CA TYR A 293 1.75 8.63 25.02
C TYR A 293 2.38 9.98 25.35
N THR A 294 3.55 9.99 25.99
CA THR A 294 4.28 11.21 26.30
C THR A 294 4.72 11.93 25.02
N PRO A 295 4.52 13.25 24.88
CA PRO A 295 4.95 14.03 23.73
C PRO A 295 6.42 13.81 23.38
N LEU A 296 6.73 13.80 22.08
CA LEU A 296 8.09 13.73 21.57
C LEU A 296 8.55 15.12 21.08
N SER A 297 9.84 15.39 21.21
CA SER A 297 10.46 16.56 20.59
C SER A 297 10.65 16.30 19.09
N GLY A 298 10.44 17.34 18.26
CA GLY A 298 10.78 17.29 16.83
C GLY A 298 12.29 17.20 16.54
N GLN A 299 13.13 17.29 17.57
CA GLN A 299 14.59 17.14 17.45
C GLN A 299 14.94 15.76 16.88
N GLY A 300 15.76 15.74 15.83
CA GLY A 300 16.18 14.50 15.15
C GLY A 300 15.31 14.10 13.95
N TYR A 301 14.17 14.74 13.73
CA TYR A 301 13.35 14.58 12.52
C TYR A 301 13.71 15.62 11.45
N PHE A 302 14.03 16.84 11.89
CA PHE A 302 14.62 17.89 11.07
C PHE A 302 15.98 18.30 11.60
N SER A 303 16.83 18.83 10.72
CA SER A 303 18.17 19.31 11.10
C SER A 303 18.09 20.67 11.80
N GLU A 304 17.15 21.52 11.37
CA GLU A 304 16.98 22.89 11.83
C GLU A 304 15.50 23.22 12.09
N ALA A 305 15.26 24.11 13.06
CA ALA A 305 13.97 24.72 13.32
C ALA A 305 14.13 26.24 13.39
N LEU A 306 13.70 26.93 12.33
CA LEU A 306 13.88 28.35 12.10
C LEU A 306 12.62 29.13 12.46
N GLN A 307 12.79 30.41 12.81
CA GLN A 307 11.73 31.40 12.81
C GLN A 307 11.98 32.35 11.63
N VAL A 308 11.04 32.40 10.70
CA VAL A 308 11.18 33.13 9.44
C VAL A 308 10.18 34.28 9.44
N GLU A 309 10.70 35.50 9.59
CA GLU A 309 9.90 36.71 9.45
C GLU A 309 9.64 36.99 7.97
N THR A 310 8.37 37.06 7.59
CA THR A 310 7.93 37.48 6.25
C THR A 310 7.21 38.82 6.34
N THR A 311 6.97 39.44 5.18
CA THR A 311 6.22 40.70 5.09
C THR A 311 4.97 40.47 4.24
N PRO A 312 3.77 40.87 4.73
CA PRO A 312 3.53 41.53 6.01
C PRO A 312 3.47 40.57 7.20
N GLY A 313 4.14 40.97 8.29
CA GLY A 313 3.67 40.73 9.66
C GLY A 313 3.74 39.34 10.29
N CYS A 314 4.08 38.28 9.57
CA CYS A 314 4.01 36.93 10.12
C CYS A 314 5.39 36.33 10.42
N VAL A 315 5.52 35.68 11.57
CA VAL A 315 6.72 34.93 11.98
C VAL A 315 6.40 33.44 11.87
N PHE A 316 6.91 32.82 10.81
CA PHE A 316 6.66 31.43 10.48
C PHE A 316 7.65 30.49 11.16
N ARG A 317 7.12 29.44 11.79
CA ARG A 317 7.95 28.32 12.23
C ARG A 317 8.26 27.42 11.03
N VAL A 318 9.54 27.25 10.71
CA VAL A 318 10.02 26.42 9.60
C VAL A 318 10.92 25.31 10.13
N TYR A 319 10.75 24.09 9.62
CA TYR A 319 11.56 22.92 9.91
C TYR A 319 12.30 22.50 8.63
N TYR A 320 13.62 22.48 8.68
CA TYR A 320 14.44 22.30 7.48
C TYR A 320 15.53 21.25 7.66
N THR A 321 15.72 20.44 6.63
CA THR A 321 16.88 19.56 6.46
C THR A 321 17.44 19.80 5.06
N PRO A 322 18.65 20.36 4.94
CA PRO A 322 19.27 20.56 3.63
C PRO A 322 19.66 19.23 2.97
N PRO A 323 19.67 19.16 1.63
CA PRO A 323 20.25 18.04 0.90
C PRO A 323 21.78 18.01 1.08
N GLN A 324 22.40 16.84 0.91
CA GLN A 324 23.86 16.69 0.96
C GLN A 324 24.57 17.21 -0.30
N HIS A 325 23.85 17.35 -1.41
CA HIS A 325 24.35 17.81 -2.71
C HIS A 325 23.43 18.88 -3.30
N ASP A 326 23.80 19.45 -4.46
CA ASP A 326 22.95 20.39 -5.22
C ASP A 326 21.75 19.65 -5.84
N SER A 327 20.77 19.37 -4.98
CA SER A 327 19.63 18.50 -5.21
C SER A 327 18.33 19.17 -4.77
N PRO A 328 17.16 18.72 -5.26
CA PRO A 328 15.91 19.38 -4.95
C PRO A 328 15.50 19.23 -3.49
N VAL A 329 14.69 20.19 -3.05
CA VAL A 329 14.05 20.21 -1.74
C VAL A 329 12.55 19.90 -1.89
N PHE A 330 12.07 18.90 -1.16
CA PHE A 330 10.65 18.69 -0.95
C PHE A 330 10.13 19.75 0.02
N VAL A 331 9.15 20.53 -0.41
CA VAL A 331 8.49 21.56 0.39
C VAL A 331 7.10 21.07 0.76
N PHE A 332 6.89 20.79 2.04
CA PHE A 332 5.67 20.23 2.58
C PHE A 332 4.73 21.32 3.11
N HIS A 333 3.46 21.26 2.70
CA HIS A 333 2.38 22.08 3.23
C HIS A 333 1.28 21.21 3.83
N GLN A 334 0.94 21.43 5.09
CA GLN A 334 -0.04 20.65 5.84
C GLN A 334 -1.48 21.04 5.51
N GLY A 335 -2.41 20.14 5.84
CA GLY A 335 -3.84 20.41 5.84
C GLY A 335 -4.28 21.36 6.96
N ALA A 336 -5.50 21.87 6.88
CA ALA A 336 -6.08 22.74 7.90
C ALA A 336 -6.21 22.00 9.25
N GLY A 337 -5.80 22.65 10.33
CA GLY A 337 -5.83 22.11 11.71
C GLY A 337 -4.60 21.31 12.10
N TYR A 338 -3.70 21.06 11.15
CA TYR A 338 -2.42 20.36 11.36
C TYR A 338 -1.27 21.37 11.40
N ALA A 339 -0.05 20.88 11.66
CA ALA A 339 1.17 21.68 11.70
C ALA A 339 2.26 21.07 10.81
N GLY A 340 3.37 21.78 10.60
CA GLY A 340 4.51 21.29 9.80
C GLY A 340 5.11 20.00 10.36
N LEU A 341 4.97 19.76 11.67
CA LEU A 341 5.38 18.50 12.31
C LEU A 341 4.53 17.28 11.91
N SER A 342 3.39 17.45 11.22
CA SER A 342 2.68 16.33 10.59
C SER A 342 3.54 15.63 9.52
N PHE A 343 4.58 16.29 9.00
CA PHE A 343 5.53 15.68 8.06
C PHE A 343 6.81 15.18 8.71
N ALA A 344 6.96 15.24 10.05
CA ALA A 344 8.22 14.91 10.71
C ALA A 344 8.69 13.48 10.43
N CYS A 345 7.81 12.49 10.63
CA CYS A 345 8.12 11.09 10.34
C CYS A 345 8.39 10.85 8.85
N LEU A 346 7.59 11.46 7.96
CA LEU A 346 7.80 11.39 6.52
C LEU A 346 9.17 11.94 6.11
N ALA A 347 9.54 13.13 6.60
CA ALA A 347 10.80 13.78 6.29
C ALA A 347 12.00 12.94 6.73
N LYS A 348 11.91 12.31 7.91
CA LYS A 348 12.93 11.38 8.42
C LYS A 348 13.07 10.15 7.52
N GLU A 349 11.97 9.53 7.12
CA GLU A 349 12.00 8.37 6.21
C GLU A 349 12.50 8.74 4.81
N LEU A 350 12.10 9.90 4.28
CA LEU A 350 12.55 10.37 2.98
C LEU A 350 14.06 10.67 2.97
N ARG A 351 14.59 11.25 4.06
CA ARG A 351 16.03 11.43 4.24
C ARG A 351 16.76 10.08 4.31
N ARG A 352 16.21 9.11 5.06
CA ARG A 352 16.77 7.76 5.19
C ARG A 352 16.83 7.04 3.84
N LEU A 353 15.72 7.03 3.09
CA LEU A 353 15.62 6.36 1.79
C LEU A 353 16.50 7.02 0.72
N SER A 354 16.55 8.35 0.69
CA SER A 354 17.34 9.08 -0.31
C SER A 354 18.83 9.11 0.02
N GLY A 355 19.25 8.69 1.21
CA GLY A 355 20.63 8.88 1.68
C GLY A 355 21.03 10.35 1.80
N GLY A 356 20.05 11.26 1.99
CA GLY A 356 20.27 12.71 1.98
C GLY A 356 20.38 13.33 0.58
N ARG A 357 20.08 12.58 -0.48
CA ARG A 357 20.03 13.10 -1.86
C ARG A 357 18.95 14.16 -2.07
N VAL A 358 17.90 14.21 -1.25
CA VAL A 358 16.88 15.27 -1.31
C VAL A 358 16.77 15.99 0.03
N GLY A 359 16.49 17.29 -0.03
CA GLY A 359 16.20 18.10 1.15
C GLY A 359 14.72 18.05 1.50
N THR A 360 14.39 18.44 2.72
CA THR A 360 12.99 18.56 3.17
C THR A 360 12.77 19.85 3.93
N LEU A 361 11.71 20.58 3.61
CA LEU A 361 11.22 21.73 4.34
C LEU A 361 9.75 21.52 4.68
N ALA A 362 9.37 21.71 5.93
CA ALA A 362 7.99 21.82 6.37
C ALA A 362 7.84 23.09 7.20
N PHE A 363 6.64 23.63 7.34
CA PHE A 363 6.43 24.85 8.13
C PHE A 363 5.04 24.85 8.76
N ASP A 364 4.85 25.65 9.79
CA ASP A 364 3.53 25.87 10.37
C ASP A 364 2.88 27.04 9.61
N ALA A 365 1.70 26.86 9.03
CA ALA A 365 0.99 27.92 8.32
C ALA A 365 0.47 28.97 9.32
N ARG A 366 0.02 30.13 8.83
CA ARG A 366 -0.65 31.11 9.70
C ARG A 366 -1.81 30.46 10.47
N ALA A 367 -2.08 30.93 11.68
CA ALA A 367 -3.02 30.32 12.64
C ALA A 367 -2.71 28.88 13.07
N HIS A 368 -1.61 28.26 12.63
CA HIS A 368 -1.24 26.88 12.97
C HIS A 368 0.09 26.82 13.72
N GLY A 369 0.27 25.74 14.49
CA GLY A 369 1.52 25.43 15.19
C GLY A 369 2.10 26.62 15.97
N LYS A 370 3.39 26.89 15.74
CA LYS A 370 4.15 27.95 16.41
C LYS A 370 4.27 29.24 15.57
N THR A 371 3.53 29.34 14.47
CA THR A 371 3.47 30.56 13.67
C THR A 371 2.60 31.60 14.37
N SER A 372 3.02 32.86 14.30
CA SER A 372 2.38 33.98 15.01
C SER A 372 2.48 35.27 14.20
N ILE A 373 1.49 36.14 14.37
CA ILE A 373 1.57 37.52 13.88
C ILE A 373 2.48 38.34 14.80
N LYS A 374 3.28 39.21 14.19
CA LYS A 374 4.21 40.12 14.87
C LYS A 374 3.43 41.13 15.69
N GLU A 375 3.95 41.44 16.86
CA GLU A 375 3.33 42.42 17.76
C GLU A 375 3.20 43.79 17.07
N GLY A 376 1.98 44.34 17.07
CA GLY A 376 1.66 45.62 16.43
C GLY A 376 1.31 45.54 14.95
N ASP A 377 1.30 44.35 14.33
CA ASP A 377 0.83 44.15 12.96
C ASP A 377 -0.69 43.89 12.94
N GLU A 378 -1.41 44.52 12.00
CA GLU A 378 -2.87 44.40 11.86
C GLU A 378 -3.30 43.22 10.96
N SER A 379 -2.34 42.39 10.52
CA SER A 379 -2.62 41.21 9.69
C SER A 379 -3.58 40.25 10.38
N ASP A 380 -4.64 39.87 9.67
CA ASP A 380 -5.57 38.84 10.15
C ASP A 380 -4.89 37.46 10.10
N GLU A 381 -4.60 36.90 11.28
CA GLU A 381 -4.03 35.56 11.44
C GLU A 381 -4.93 34.48 10.78
N TYR A 382 -6.24 34.73 10.70
CA TYR A 382 -7.24 33.82 10.17
C TYR A 382 -7.62 34.08 8.69
N ASP A 383 -6.99 35.04 8.00
CA ASP A 383 -7.09 35.13 6.53
C ASP A 383 -6.35 33.96 5.89
N LEU A 384 -7.04 32.83 5.81
CA LEU A 384 -6.57 31.59 5.20
C LEU A 384 -7.04 31.47 3.75
N SER A 385 -7.26 32.58 3.06
CA SER A 385 -7.53 32.55 1.62
C SER A 385 -6.36 31.91 0.86
N LEU A 386 -6.64 31.31 -0.30
CA LEU A 386 -5.59 30.68 -1.13
C LEU A 386 -4.51 31.67 -1.54
N ASP A 387 -4.88 32.92 -1.84
CA ASP A 387 -3.92 33.96 -2.23
C ASP A 387 -2.96 34.27 -1.08
N THR A 388 -3.49 34.46 0.12
CA THR A 388 -2.68 34.72 1.32
C THR A 388 -1.78 33.54 1.67
N LEU A 389 -2.30 32.31 1.70
CA LEU A 389 -1.51 31.11 1.95
C LEU A 389 -0.42 30.86 0.89
N THR A 390 -0.72 31.16 -0.38
CA THR A 390 0.24 31.05 -1.49
C THR A 390 1.35 32.09 -1.36
N ASN A 391 1.00 33.32 -0.97
CA ASN A 391 1.95 34.39 -0.70
C ASN A 391 2.83 34.08 0.51
N ASP A 392 2.27 33.51 1.57
CA ASP A 392 3.01 33.05 2.74
C ASP A 392 4.07 32.01 2.35
N LEU A 393 3.66 30.93 1.67
CA LEU A 393 4.57 29.88 1.19
C LEU A 393 5.68 30.47 0.32
N THR A 394 5.33 31.33 -0.64
CA THR A 394 6.31 31.96 -1.53
C THR A 394 7.31 32.83 -0.75
N SER A 395 6.83 33.61 0.21
CA SER A 395 7.67 34.50 1.03
C SER A 395 8.58 33.74 1.98
N ILE A 396 8.11 32.62 2.54
CA ILE A 396 8.94 31.72 3.35
C ILE A 396 10.10 31.19 2.49
N LEU A 397 9.80 30.68 1.30
CA LEU A 397 10.83 30.14 0.41
C LEU A 397 11.80 31.24 -0.05
N GLU A 398 11.32 32.44 -0.35
CA GLU A 398 12.18 33.60 -0.67
C GLU A 398 13.17 33.93 0.44
N ARG A 399 12.70 33.87 1.69
CA ARG A 399 13.52 34.22 2.85
C ARG A 399 14.51 33.12 3.23
N VAL A 400 14.11 31.85 3.08
CA VAL A 400 14.96 30.69 3.37
C VAL A 400 15.99 30.46 2.26
N PHE A 401 15.59 30.62 1.00
CA PHE A 401 16.43 30.34 -0.17
C PHE A 401 16.84 31.62 -0.90
N THR A 402 17.65 32.45 -0.25
CA THR A 402 18.14 33.70 -0.85
C THR A 402 19.18 33.47 -1.95
N GLY A 403 19.06 34.20 -3.08
CA GLY A 403 20.20 34.52 -3.94
C GLY A 403 20.61 33.54 -5.04
N SER A 404 19.83 32.51 -5.37
CA SER A 404 20.15 31.61 -6.50
C SER A 404 18.91 31.04 -7.19
N HIS A 405 18.70 31.35 -8.47
CA HIS A 405 17.69 30.71 -9.32
C HIS A 405 18.00 29.23 -9.65
N LYS A 406 19.00 28.61 -9.01
CA LYS A 406 19.34 27.19 -9.20
C LYS A 406 18.55 26.24 -8.30
N ASN A 407 17.84 26.75 -7.30
CA ASN A 407 17.08 25.90 -6.39
C ASN A 407 15.99 25.15 -7.16
N LYS A 408 15.89 23.85 -6.90
CA LYS A 408 14.85 22.99 -7.45
C LYS A 408 13.91 22.57 -6.35
N PHE A 409 12.62 22.70 -6.57
CA PHE A 409 11.60 22.40 -5.58
C PHE A 409 10.64 21.31 -6.06
N ILE A 410 10.25 20.45 -5.14
CA ILE A 410 9.09 19.57 -5.29
C ILE A 410 8.08 20.01 -4.23
N LEU A 411 6.98 20.63 -4.66
CA LEU A 411 5.93 21.08 -3.75
C LEU A 411 5.01 19.90 -3.44
N ALA A 412 4.81 19.59 -2.17
CA ALA A 412 3.99 18.47 -1.73
C ALA A 412 3.01 18.92 -0.64
N GLY A 413 1.71 18.85 -0.91
CA GLY A 413 0.70 19.38 0.00
C GLY A 413 -0.38 18.37 0.36
N HIS A 414 -0.76 18.32 1.64
CA HIS A 414 -1.87 17.51 2.13
C HIS A 414 -3.16 18.31 2.22
N SER A 415 -4.27 17.78 1.70
CA SER A 415 -5.59 18.40 1.76
C SER A 415 -5.55 19.88 1.29
N MET A 416 -5.97 20.85 2.12
CA MET A 416 -5.83 22.30 1.89
C MET A 416 -4.42 22.69 1.39
N GLY A 417 -3.36 22.12 1.98
CA GLY A 417 -1.99 22.39 1.58
C GLY A 417 -1.66 21.95 0.15
N GLY A 418 -2.35 20.92 -0.36
CA GLY A 418 -2.27 20.50 -1.77
C GLY A 418 -2.74 21.60 -2.72
N SER A 419 -3.83 22.28 -2.36
CA SER A 419 -4.34 23.43 -3.11
C SER A 419 -3.39 24.62 -3.11
N VAL A 420 -2.80 24.93 -1.95
CA VAL A 420 -1.79 25.99 -1.84
C VAL A 420 -0.58 25.66 -2.70
N CYS A 421 -0.06 24.42 -2.64
CA CYS A 421 1.05 23.99 -3.47
C CYS A 421 0.76 24.11 -4.97
N ALA A 422 -0.45 23.74 -5.41
CA ALA A 422 -0.86 23.88 -6.81
C ALA A 422 -0.93 25.35 -7.27
N HIS A 423 -1.28 26.28 -6.38
CA HIS A 423 -1.29 27.71 -6.67
C HIS A 423 0.11 28.33 -6.62
N ALA A 424 0.99 27.81 -5.76
CA ALA A 424 2.34 28.31 -5.56
C ALA A 424 3.33 27.94 -6.68
N VAL A 425 3.01 26.97 -7.55
CA VAL A 425 3.93 26.53 -8.63
C VAL A 425 4.48 27.69 -9.45
N ALA A 426 3.61 28.57 -9.95
CA ALA A 426 4.00 29.70 -10.79
C ALA A 426 4.81 30.76 -10.02
N PRO A 427 4.31 31.35 -8.91
CA PRO A 427 5.07 32.39 -8.20
C PRO A 427 6.40 31.90 -7.64
N VAL A 428 6.49 30.63 -7.20
CA VAL A 428 7.77 30.04 -6.75
C VAL A 428 8.74 29.88 -7.93
N SER A 429 8.27 29.38 -9.07
CA SER A 429 9.09 29.22 -10.30
C SER A 429 9.60 30.54 -10.86
N GLU A 430 8.79 31.59 -10.78
CA GLU A 430 9.13 32.91 -11.32
C GLU A 430 10.11 33.68 -10.43
N ARG A 431 10.00 33.53 -9.11
CA ARG A 431 10.74 34.38 -8.16
C ARG A 431 11.92 33.68 -7.49
N ILE A 432 11.81 32.39 -7.19
CA ILE A 432 12.67 31.72 -6.20
C ILE A 432 13.54 30.62 -6.83
N GLY A 433 12.94 29.74 -7.63
CA GLY A 433 13.62 28.60 -8.22
C GLY A 433 12.66 27.63 -8.91
N GLU A 434 13.19 26.75 -9.73
CA GLU A 434 12.41 25.85 -10.59
C GLU A 434 11.57 24.86 -9.77
N VAL A 435 10.25 24.90 -9.89
CA VAL A 435 9.38 23.84 -9.38
C VAL A 435 9.36 22.70 -10.40
N ILE A 436 10.06 21.61 -10.08
CA ILE A 436 10.18 20.44 -10.97
C ILE A 436 9.07 19.41 -10.72
N GLY A 437 8.51 19.38 -9.51
CA GLY A 437 7.47 18.43 -9.10
C GLY A 437 6.33 19.06 -8.30
N LEU A 438 5.12 18.54 -8.47
CA LEU A 438 3.93 18.87 -7.67
C LEU A 438 3.26 17.58 -7.18
N CYS A 439 3.12 17.42 -5.87
CA CYS A 439 2.49 16.27 -5.23
C CYS A 439 1.28 16.72 -4.41
N ILE A 440 0.12 16.13 -4.66
CA ILE A 440 -1.08 16.33 -3.84
C ILE A 440 -1.35 15.05 -3.05
N LEU A 441 -1.50 15.20 -1.74
CA LEU A 441 -1.77 14.13 -0.79
C LEU A 441 -3.21 14.25 -0.29
N ASP A 442 -4.03 13.27 -0.64
CA ASP A 442 -5.41 13.09 -0.19
C ASP A 442 -6.33 14.30 -0.43
N ALA A 443 -6.33 14.83 -1.66
CA ALA A 443 -7.27 15.87 -2.08
C ALA A 443 -7.72 15.68 -3.53
N VAL A 444 -9.04 15.60 -3.71
CA VAL A 444 -9.73 15.64 -5.01
C VAL A 444 -10.85 16.67 -4.89
N GLU A 445 -10.98 17.58 -5.87
CA GLU A 445 -11.94 18.70 -5.81
C GLU A 445 -13.37 18.21 -5.57
N GLY A 446 -13.83 17.22 -6.35
CA GLY A 446 -15.19 16.69 -6.23
C GLY A 446 -15.49 16.13 -4.83
N THR A 447 -14.66 15.21 -4.34
CA THR A 447 -14.89 14.57 -3.03
C THR A 447 -14.71 15.53 -1.86
N ALA A 448 -13.76 16.47 -1.96
CA ALA A 448 -13.55 17.48 -0.92
C ALA A 448 -14.76 18.41 -0.79
N ILE A 449 -15.31 18.90 -1.91
CA ILE A 449 -16.49 19.77 -1.91
C ILE A 449 -17.73 19.03 -1.41
N GLU A 450 -17.92 17.76 -1.80
CA GLU A 450 -19.02 16.92 -1.32
C GLU A 450 -18.98 16.69 0.20
N ALA A 451 -17.79 16.69 0.80
CA ALA A 451 -17.60 16.49 2.24
C ALA A 451 -17.84 17.77 3.08
N LEU A 452 -17.74 18.97 2.50
CA LEU A 452 -17.83 20.25 3.23
C LEU A 452 -19.09 20.41 4.10
N PRO A 453 -20.31 20.05 3.66
CA PRO A 453 -21.51 20.20 4.49
C PRO A 453 -21.46 19.42 5.81
N ALA A 454 -20.72 18.30 5.85
CA ALA A 454 -20.57 17.48 7.04
C ALA A 454 -19.46 18.00 7.98
N MET A 455 -18.50 18.77 7.47
CA MET A 455 -17.29 19.17 8.23
C MET A 455 -17.60 19.98 9.47
N ALA A 456 -18.53 20.93 9.40
CA ALA A 456 -18.92 21.73 10.56
C ALA A 456 -19.52 20.86 11.69
N GLY A 457 -20.25 19.80 11.34
CA GLY A 457 -20.79 18.83 12.30
C GLY A 457 -19.71 17.97 12.93
N ILE A 458 -18.76 17.48 12.12
CA ILE A 458 -17.60 16.70 12.58
C ILE A 458 -16.77 17.52 13.56
N LEU A 459 -16.44 18.77 13.22
CA LEU A 459 -15.64 19.65 14.08
C LEU A 459 -16.34 19.97 15.41
N LYS A 460 -17.66 20.15 15.41
CA LYS A 460 -18.44 20.37 16.63
C LYS A 460 -18.52 19.11 17.53
N GLY A 461 -18.30 17.93 16.96
CA GLY A 461 -18.21 16.68 17.71
C GLY A 461 -16.88 16.46 18.44
N ASN A 462 -15.85 17.26 18.15
CA ASN A 462 -14.56 17.16 18.81
C ASN A 462 -14.63 17.71 20.25
N PRO A 463 -13.82 17.18 21.18
CA PRO A 463 -13.68 17.76 22.51
C PRO A 463 -13.28 19.23 22.43
N ALA A 464 -13.94 20.09 23.20
CA ALA A 464 -13.60 21.51 23.27
C ALA A 464 -12.22 21.77 23.91
N SER A 465 -11.78 20.86 24.79
CA SER A 465 -10.49 20.94 25.47
C SER A 465 -10.04 19.57 25.99
N PHE A 466 -8.76 19.43 26.28
CA PHE A 466 -8.14 18.27 26.91
C PHE A 466 -7.52 18.64 28.27
N SER A 467 -7.49 17.69 29.20
CA SER A 467 -6.87 17.84 30.52
C SER A 467 -5.34 17.83 30.47
N SER A 468 -4.75 17.20 29.46
CA SER A 468 -3.30 17.18 29.25
C SER A 468 -2.96 16.98 27.76
N LEU A 469 -1.72 17.30 27.38
CA LEU A 469 -1.19 16.96 26.04
C LEU A 469 -1.31 15.48 25.72
N SER A 470 -1.03 14.61 26.69
CA SER A 470 -1.11 13.18 26.50
C SER A 470 -2.55 12.71 26.25
N ASP A 471 -3.54 13.35 26.88
CA ASP A 471 -4.96 13.05 26.61
C ASP A 471 -5.36 13.46 25.19
N ALA A 472 -4.83 14.59 24.68
CA ALA A 472 -5.01 14.98 23.28
C ALA A 472 -4.39 13.94 22.33
N ILE A 473 -3.18 13.46 22.61
CA ILE A 473 -2.51 12.41 21.81
C ILE A 473 -3.34 11.12 21.81
N VAL A 474 -3.77 10.66 22.99
CA VAL A 474 -4.60 9.46 23.14
C VAL A 474 -5.90 9.59 22.36
N TRP A 475 -6.54 10.75 22.42
CA TRP A 475 -7.78 11.00 21.69
C TRP A 475 -7.59 10.87 20.17
N HIS A 476 -6.54 11.45 19.59
CA HIS A 476 -6.25 11.34 18.16
C HIS A 476 -6.04 9.89 17.71
N ILE A 477 -5.31 9.10 18.52
CA ILE A 477 -5.02 7.69 18.23
C ILE A 477 -6.29 6.84 18.36
N HIS A 478 -7.04 7.00 19.46
CA HIS A 478 -8.25 6.23 19.71
C HIS A 478 -9.35 6.48 18.65
N HIS A 479 -9.48 7.73 18.19
CA HIS A 479 -10.44 8.10 17.14
C HIS A 479 -9.90 7.82 15.73
N LYS A 480 -8.69 7.24 15.61
CA LYS A 480 -8.03 6.88 14.35
C LYS A 480 -7.87 8.06 13.39
N ILE A 481 -7.74 9.27 13.93
CA ILE A 481 -7.41 10.48 13.17
C ILE A 481 -5.94 10.41 12.72
N ILE A 482 -5.08 9.99 13.65
CA ILE A 482 -3.68 9.63 13.38
C ILE A 482 -3.47 8.22 13.92
N ARG A 483 -3.19 7.27 13.04
CA ARG A 483 -3.05 5.84 13.37
C ARG A 483 -1.65 5.52 13.89
N ASN A 484 -0.65 6.29 13.48
CA ASN A 484 0.74 6.12 13.89
C ASN A 484 0.99 6.81 15.24
N THR A 485 1.37 6.02 16.25
CA THR A 485 1.61 6.53 17.61
C THR A 485 2.84 7.46 17.69
N GLU A 486 3.91 7.19 16.93
CA GLU A 486 5.09 8.06 16.89
C GLU A 486 4.74 9.42 16.28
N SER A 487 4.03 9.42 15.14
CA SER A 487 3.58 10.65 14.47
C SER A 487 2.67 11.47 15.38
N ALA A 488 1.66 10.84 15.99
CA ALA A 488 0.74 11.53 16.90
C ALA A 488 1.46 12.20 18.08
N ARG A 489 2.47 11.54 18.66
CA ARG A 489 3.26 12.10 19.77
C ARG A 489 4.12 13.30 19.36
N LEU A 490 4.44 13.45 18.08
CA LEU A 490 5.22 14.56 17.53
C LEU A 490 4.34 15.72 17.04
N SER A 491 3.25 15.41 16.33
CA SER A 491 2.46 16.39 15.60
C SER A 491 1.36 17.02 16.47
N VAL A 492 0.64 16.22 17.27
CA VAL A 492 -0.49 16.68 18.11
C VAL A 492 -0.12 17.81 19.07
N PRO A 493 1.07 17.85 19.72
CA PRO A 493 1.44 18.98 20.57
C PRO A 493 1.45 20.35 19.87
N SER A 494 1.52 20.38 18.53
CA SER A 494 1.43 21.63 17.75
C SER A 494 0.00 21.97 17.31
N MET A 495 -0.96 21.07 17.53
CA MET A 495 -2.38 21.26 17.21
C MET A 495 -3.18 21.80 18.38
N VAL A 496 -2.59 21.82 19.59
CA VAL A 496 -3.22 22.32 20.81
C VAL A 496 -2.31 23.34 21.51
N VAL A 497 -2.93 24.24 22.27
CA VAL A 497 -2.26 25.28 23.06
C VAL A 497 -2.86 25.30 24.46
N GLU A 498 -2.00 25.49 25.46
CA GLU A 498 -2.44 25.63 26.84
C GLU A 498 -3.02 27.04 27.09
N ARG A 499 -4.26 27.08 27.59
CA ARG A 499 -4.94 28.30 28.06
C ARG A 499 -5.65 27.97 29.37
N GLU A 500 -5.35 28.74 30.42
CA GLU A 500 -6.02 28.61 31.72
C GLU A 500 -5.99 27.18 32.31
N GLY A 501 -4.87 26.47 32.14
CA GLY A 501 -4.68 25.10 32.64
C GLY A 501 -5.44 24.02 31.84
N LYS A 502 -6.01 24.36 30.68
CA LYS A 502 -6.62 23.42 29.73
C LYS A 502 -5.91 23.48 28.38
N TRP A 503 -5.90 22.36 27.67
CA TRP A 503 -5.34 22.28 26.32
C TRP A 503 -6.47 22.41 25.30
N ILE A 504 -6.51 23.52 24.57
CA ILE A 504 -7.51 23.80 23.54
C ILE A 504 -6.90 23.70 22.14
N TRP A 505 -7.72 23.57 21.11
CA TRP A 505 -7.25 23.59 19.73
C TRP A 505 -6.52 24.90 19.40
N ARG A 506 -5.35 24.79 18.76
CA ARG A 506 -4.52 25.94 18.34
C ARG A 506 -5.21 26.74 17.24
N THR A 507 -5.87 26.05 16.33
CA THR A 507 -6.59 26.61 15.20
C THR A 507 -8.08 26.36 15.37
N ASP A 508 -8.87 27.43 15.42
CA ASP A 508 -10.33 27.33 15.37
C ASP A 508 -10.76 27.12 13.92
N LEU A 509 -10.87 25.86 13.50
CA LEU A 509 -11.21 25.50 12.13
C LEU A 509 -12.57 26.03 11.69
N LEU A 510 -13.54 26.22 12.59
CA LEU A 510 -14.86 26.75 12.22
C LEU A 510 -14.77 28.19 11.72
N LYS A 511 -13.84 29.01 12.24
CA LYS A 511 -13.59 30.37 11.71
C LYS A 511 -13.10 30.37 10.27
N THR A 512 -12.61 29.23 9.79
CA THR A 512 -12.04 29.10 8.45
C THR A 512 -13.08 28.64 7.41
N GLU A 513 -14.31 28.33 7.84
CA GLU A 513 -15.43 27.92 6.97
C GLU A 513 -15.63 28.80 5.72
N PRO A 514 -15.52 30.15 5.78
CA PRO A 514 -15.67 31.00 4.61
C PRO A 514 -14.69 30.69 3.46
N PHE A 515 -13.55 30.06 3.76
CA PHE A 515 -12.51 29.76 2.78
C PHE A 515 -12.60 28.34 2.20
N TRP A 516 -13.29 27.41 2.87
CA TRP A 516 -13.26 25.98 2.55
C TRP A 516 -13.61 25.66 1.10
N LEU A 517 -14.70 26.24 0.59
CA LEU A 517 -15.10 26.01 -0.80
C LEU A 517 -14.02 26.49 -1.78
N ASN A 518 -13.44 27.66 -1.51
CA ASN A 518 -12.46 28.28 -2.39
C ASN A 518 -11.10 27.57 -2.33
N TRP A 519 -10.79 26.83 -1.27
CA TRP A 519 -9.59 25.99 -1.23
C TRP A 519 -9.62 24.90 -2.30
N PHE A 520 -10.78 24.30 -2.57
CA PHE A 520 -10.87 23.13 -3.46
C PHE A 520 -11.43 23.46 -4.84
N LYS A 521 -12.25 24.51 -4.96
CA LYS A 521 -12.84 24.92 -6.24
C LYS A 521 -11.76 25.23 -7.29
N GLY A 522 -11.79 24.49 -8.39
CA GLY A 522 -10.83 24.59 -9.49
C GLY A 522 -9.48 23.89 -9.24
N LEU A 523 -9.30 23.20 -8.10
CA LEU A 523 -8.07 22.48 -7.76
C LEU A 523 -7.68 21.47 -8.84
N SER A 524 -8.62 20.67 -9.32
CA SER A 524 -8.33 19.59 -10.26
C SER A 524 -7.79 20.15 -11.58
N ASN A 525 -8.42 21.19 -12.10
CA ASN A 525 -7.96 21.87 -13.32
C ASN A 525 -6.61 22.57 -13.12
N LYS A 526 -6.39 23.21 -11.95
CA LYS A 526 -5.13 23.86 -11.61
C LYS A 526 -3.98 22.85 -11.55
N PHE A 527 -4.20 21.71 -10.88
CA PHE A 527 -3.27 20.60 -10.80
C PHE A 527 -2.94 20.07 -12.20
N ILE A 528 -3.95 19.76 -13.02
CA ILE A 528 -3.74 19.24 -14.39
C ILE A 528 -2.93 20.24 -15.25
N ALA A 529 -3.21 21.53 -15.13
CA ALA A 529 -2.55 22.60 -15.90
C ALA A 529 -1.12 22.90 -15.43
N ALA A 530 -0.71 22.44 -14.24
CA ALA A 530 0.64 22.68 -13.74
C ALA A 530 1.68 22.00 -14.64
N LYS A 531 2.71 22.76 -15.03
CA LYS A 531 3.83 22.29 -15.86
C LYS A 531 4.72 21.19 -15.23
N PRO A 532 5.03 21.19 -13.92
CA PRO A 532 5.92 20.16 -13.34
C PRO A 532 5.40 18.73 -13.52
N SER A 533 6.26 17.74 -13.25
CA SER A 533 5.82 16.35 -13.05
C SER A 533 4.85 16.31 -11.88
N LYS A 534 3.78 15.51 -12.01
CA LYS A 534 2.65 15.53 -11.08
C LYS A 534 2.41 14.17 -10.45
N LEU A 535 2.15 14.16 -9.16
CA LEU A 535 1.80 12.99 -8.38
C LEU A 535 0.53 13.28 -7.56
N LEU A 536 -0.44 12.38 -7.62
CA LEU A 536 -1.60 12.37 -6.74
C LEU A 536 -1.54 11.09 -5.90
N VAL A 537 -1.61 11.23 -4.57
CA VAL A 537 -1.64 10.10 -3.63
C VAL A 537 -2.95 10.13 -2.86
N LEU A 538 -3.70 9.03 -2.83
CA LEU A 538 -5.00 8.94 -2.15
C LEU A 538 -5.01 7.82 -1.09
N ALA A 539 -5.70 8.05 0.04
CA ALA A 539 -5.86 7.11 1.16
C ALA A 539 -6.89 5.98 0.90
N GLY A 540 -7.54 6.01 -0.25
CA GLY A 540 -8.54 5.03 -0.66
C GLY A 540 -8.88 5.17 -2.13
N ALA A 541 -9.76 4.29 -2.63
CA ALA A 541 -10.31 4.39 -3.98
C ALA A 541 -11.38 5.50 -4.07
N ASP A 542 -11.04 6.68 -3.56
CA ASP A 542 -11.88 7.86 -3.73
C ASP A 542 -12.10 8.08 -5.22
N LYS A 543 -13.33 8.41 -5.57
CA LYS A 543 -13.68 8.65 -6.97
C LYS A 543 -12.92 9.89 -7.41
N LEU A 544 -11.98 9.70 -8.32
CA LEU A 544 -11.47 10.81 -9.11
C LEU A 544 -12.66 11.55 -9.71
N ASP A 545 -12.66 12.87 -9.60
CA ASP A 545 -13.61 13.67 -10.36
C ASP A 545 -13.37 13.50 -11.86
N THR A 546 -14.37 13.90 -12.66
CA THR A 546 -14.30 13.73 -14.12
C THR A 546 -13.03 14.34 -14.74
N PRO A 547 -12.59 15.56 -14.37
CA PRO A 547 -11.32 16.12 -14.86
C PRO A 547 -10.10 15.26 -14.55
N LEU A 548 -9.93 14.81 -13.30
CA LEU A 548 -8.77 14.00 -12.90
C LEU A 548 -8.81 12.60 -13.53
N MET A 549 -9.98 11.99 -13.67
CA MET A 549 -10.14 10.70 -14.35
C MET A 549 -9.69 10.80 -15.82
N ILE A 550 -10.14 11.81 -16.55
CA ILE A 550 -9.73 12.04 -17.94
C ILE A 550 -8.21 12.28 -18.02
N ALA A 551 -7.67 13.12 -17.14
CA ALA A 551 -6.25 13.43 -17.14
C ALA A 551 -5.38 12.21 -16.76
N GLN A 552 -5.86 11.34 -15.87
CA GLN A 552 -5.20 10.09 -15.50
C GLN A 552 -5.17 9.12 -16.69
N MET A 553 -6.29 8.95 -17.40
CA MET A 553 -6.35 8.10 -18.60
C MET A 553 -5.44 8.62 -19.73
N GLN A 554 -5.19 9.93 -19.76
CA GLN A 554 -4.24 10.58 -20.67
C GLN A 554 -2.78 10.52 -20.19
N GLY A 555 -2.50 9.93 -19.02
CA GLY A 555 -1.15 9.85 -18.45
C GLY A 555 -0.55 11.19 -18.01
N LYS A 556 -1.38 12.20 -17.69
CA LYS A 556 -0.91 13.55 -17.34
C LYS A 556 -0.27 13.66 -15.95
N PHE A 557 -0.51 12.70 -15.07
CA PHE A 557 0.06 12.62 -13.74
C PHE A 557 0.16 11.17 -13.27
N GLN A 558 1.05 10.91 -12.30
CA GLN A 558 1.14 9.63 -11.61
C GLN A 558 0.08 9.57 -10.51
N LEU A 559 -0.72 8.51 -10.48
CA LEU A 559 -1.65 8.22 -9.39
C LEU A 559 -1.08 7.09 -8.54
N ASN A 560 -1.09 7.26 -7.22
CA ASN A 560 -0.82 6.19 -6.27
C ASN A 560 -1.98 6.12 -5.26
N VAL A 561 -2.48 4.91 -4.99
CA VAL A 561 -3.57 4.71 -4.03
C VAL A 561 -3.05 3.81 -2.92
N ILE A 562 -3.11 4.31 -1.70
CA ILE A 562 -2.58 3.65 -0.52
C ILE A 562 -3.75 3.18 0.32
N GLN A 563 -3.91 1.87 0.41
CA GLN A 563 -4.92 1.26 1.26
C GLN A 563 -4.44 1.19 2.71
N ASN A 564 -5.39 1.06 3.64
CA ASN A 564 -5.17 0.88 5.08
C ASN A 564 -4.60 2.11 5.83
N VAL A 565 -4.62 3.29 5.21
CA VAL A 565 -4.39 4.58 5.88
C VAL A 565 -5.71 5.35 6.03
N GLY A 566 -5.74 6.34 6.91
CA GLY A 566 -6.79 7.34 6.99
C GLY A 566 -6.42 8.58 6.16
N HIS A 567 -7.13 9.68 6.42
CA HIS A 567 -6.95 10.94 5.70
C HIS A 567 -5.51 11.48 5.77
N CYS A 568 -4.85 11.31 6.91
CA CYS A 568 -3.50 11.79 7.16
C CYS A 568 -2.46 10.75 6.73
N LEU A 569 -2.44 10.41 5.44
CA LEU A 569 -1.58 9.35 4.91
C LEU A 569 -0.09 9.53 5.21
N GLN A 570 0.39 10.78 5.27
CA GLN A 570 1.76 11.13 5.63
C GLN A 570 2.10 10.85 7.10
N GLU A 571 1.10 10.82 7.98
CA GLU A 571 1.24 10.50 9.39
C GLU A 571 1.01 9.01 9.64
N ASP A 572 0.04 8.41 8.96
CA ASP A 572 -0.37 7.03 9.18
C ASP A 572 0.67 6.02 8.69
N ASP A 573 1.24 6.23 7.50
CA ASP A 573 2.28 5.35 6.92
C ASP A 573 3.43 6.18 6.29
N PRO A 574 4.21 6.91 7.10
CA PRO A 574 5.25 7.82 6.62
C PRO A 574 6.32 7.12 5.78
N ALA A 575 6.61 5.85 6.07
CA ALA A 575 7.59 5.06 5.32
C ALA A 575 7.11 4.78 3.90
N ARG A 576 5.85 4.37 3.72
CA ARG A 576 5.26 4.15 2.40
C ARG A 576 5.12 5.45 1.62
N ILE A 577 4.72 6.55 2.27
CA ILE A 577 4.66 7.85 1.59
C ILE A 577 6.05 8.29 1.13
N ALA A 578 7.08 8.09 1.97
CA ALA A 578 8.45 8.39 1.59
C ALA A 578 8.89 7.57 0.37
N GLN A 579 8.56 6.27 0.31
CA GLN A 579 8.85 5.42 -0.85
C GLN A 579 8.17 5.94 -2.12
N VAL A 580 6.89 6.31 -2.05
CA VAL A 580 6.15 6.84 -3.21
C VAL A 580 6.73 8.16 -3.69
N LEU A 581 6.98 9.11 -2.78
CA LEU A 581 7.59 10.40 -3.12
C LEU A 581 9.00 10.24 -3.68
N TYR A 582 9.77 9.32 -3.11
CA TYR A 582 11.14 9.08 -3.54
C TYR A 582 11.21 8.37 -4.90
N ALA A 583 10.37 7.36 -5.13
CA ALA A 583 10.24 6.71 -6.43
C ALA A 583 9.77 7.69 -7.52
N PHE A 584 8.85 8.60 -7.17
CA PHE A 584 8.46 9.70 -8.05
C PHE A 584 9.66 10.60 -8.40
N TYR A 585 10.47 10.97 -7.41
CA TYR A 585 11.70 11.75 -7.65
C TYR A 585 12.70 10.99 -8.54
N GLU A 586 13.04 9.75 -8.21
CA GLU A 586 14.03 8.96 -8.97
C GLU A 586 13.57 8.73 -10.41
N ARG A 587 12.30 8.39 -10.63
CA ARG A 587 11.72 8.14 -11.96
C ARG A 587 11.80 9.38 -12.86
N ASN A 588 11.53 10.56 -12.31
CA ASN A 588 11.43 11.78 -13.12
C ASN A 588 12.75 12.54 -13.21
N PHE A 589 13.63 12.41 -12.20
CA PHE A 589 14.79 13.28 -12.03
C PHE A 589 16.07 12.56 -11.59
N GLY A 590 15.99 11.30 -11.16
CA GLY A 590 17.12 10.55 -10.59
C GLY A 590 18.13 10.04 -11.62
N GLN A 591 17.79 10.04 -12.92
CA GLN A 591 18.71 9.66 -13.99
C GLN A 591 18.90 10.79 -14.99
N SER A 592 20.13 11.29 -15.07
CA SER A 592 20.64 11.92 -16.30
C SER A 592 20.78 10.82 -17.33
N ILE A 593 19.72 10.54 -18.08
CA ILE A 593 19.83 9.76 -19.30
C ILE A 593 20.54 10.67 -20.30
N ASP A 594 21.81 10.38 -20.57
CA ASP A 594 22.55 11.01 -21.65
C ASP A 594 21.93 10.57 -22.98
N LEU A 595 20.97 11.35 -23.47
CA LEU A 595 20.25 11.11 -24.72
C LEU A 595 21.19 11.04 -25.94
N SER A 596 22.44 11.52 -25.83
CA SER A 596 23.45 11.36 -26.88
C SER A 596 23.97 9.93 -27.01
N LYS A 597 23.73 9.07 -26.02
CA LYS A 597 24.14 7.65 -25.98
C LYS A 597 23.01 6.68 -26.35
N ILE A 598 21.80 7.17 -26.59
CA ILE A 598 20.70 6.36 -27.11
C ILE A 598 20.75 6.38 -28.64
N LYS A 599 21.13 5.26 -29.24
CA LYS A 599 21.02 5.08 -30.70
C LYS A 599 19.55 5.21 -31.11
N LYS A 600 19.27 6.10 -32.06
CA LYS A 600 17.97 6.14 -32.73
C LYS A 600 17.78 4.85 -33.53
N VAL A 601 16.57 4.30 -33.52
CA VAL A 601 16.19 3.13 -34.32
C VAL A 601 16.54 3.43 -35.79
N GLY A 602 17.44 2.62 -36.36
CA GLY A 602 17.88 2.73 -37.76
C GLY A 602 19.29 3.31 -37.99
N GLN A 603 20.04 3.70 -36.96
CA GLN A 603 21.48 3.99 -37.13
C GLN A 603 22.33 2.75 -36.79
N VAL A 604 23.02 2.23 -37.81
CA VAL A 604 23.94 1.07 -37.70
C VAL A 604 25.08 1.36 -36.73
#